data_AF-F0H292-F1
#
_entry.id   AF-F0H292-F1
#
_cell.length_a   1.000
_cell.length_b   1.000
_cell.length_c   1.000
_cell.angle_alpha   90.00
_cell.angle_beta   90.00
_cell.angle_gamma   90.00
#
_symmetry.space_group_name_H-M   'P 1'
#
loop_
_entity.id
_entity.type
_entity.pdbx_description
1 polymer ?
#
loop_
_entity_poly.entity_id
_entity_poly.type
_entity_poly.pdbx_seq_one_letter_code
_entity_poly.pdbx_strand_id
1 'polypeptide(L)'
;MGANCRHNWYAFFEGISERVWTKEMLDNIDPEPFEFEDKEYTFYEATQKQRQIERTIRKYKHRVMMYDKVGDDESKLIAKVRLQRQRQLYKDFNKAGKLRPTSVNTHVYGYNKDRYNEEVKSRKFRDIYTEKRFMQSRLDYIDHITNFKEFIPSKTIINHSKAIYKGDEIRVVNKLCEKYGGKPNEWSKMVGRVDSELYYFDVHWHEKNNIQYEMKFKHKSRRKK
;
A
#
# COMPACT_ATOMS: atom_id res chain seq x y z
N MET A 1 6.95 -15.26 -39.14
CA MET A 1 5.95 -15.45 -38.06
C MET A 1 5.96 -14.22 -37.16
N GLY A 2 4.83 -13.55 -36.99
CA GLY A 2 4.74 -12.35 -36.14
C GLY A 2 4.81 -12.69 -34.66
N ALA A 3 5.50 -11.86 -33.88
CA ALA A 3 5.55 -11.96 -32.43
C ALA A 3 4.10 -11.94 -31.88
N ASN A 4 3.63 -13.07 -31.33
CA ASN A 4 2.27 -13.38 -30.82
C ASN A 4 1.30 -14.16 -31.71
N CYS A 5 1.68 -14.64 -32.90
CA CYS A 5 0.84 -15.63 -33.60
C CYS A 5 1.13 -17.05 -33.07
N ARG A 6 0.13 -17.69 -32.45
CA ARG A 6 0.17 -19.11 -32.03
C ARG A 6 -0.20 -20.07 -33.18
N HIS A 7 0.15 -19.73 -34.42
CA HIS A 7 -0.16 -20.58 -35.56
C HIS A 7 1.12 -21.25 -36.01
N ASN A 8 1.23 -22.56 -35.76
CA ASN A 8 2.26 -23.38 -36.36
C ASN A 8 1.73 -23.89 -37.71
N TRP A 9 2.55 -23.84 -38.75
CA TRP A 9 2.19 -24.39 -40.06
C TRP A 9 3.04 -25.64 -40.29
N TYR A 10 2.36 -26.73 -40.63
CA TYR A 10 3.00 -27.98 -41.02
C TYR A 10 2.73 -28.22 -42.51
N ALA A 11 3.73 -28.71 -43.23
CA ALA A 11 3.55 -29.11 -44.62
C ALA A 11 2.54 -30.27 -44.69
N PHE A 12 1.57 -30.15 -45.59
CA PHE A 12 0.56 -31.20 -45.85
C PHE A 12 0.84 -31.83 -47.21
N PHE A 13 1.12 -33.14 -47.21
CA PHE A 13 1.37 -33.92 -48.41
C PHE A 13 0.16 -34.82 -48.70
N GLU A 14 -0.49 -34.61 -49.83
CA GLU A 14 -1.68 -35.37 -50.24
C GLU A 14 -1.33 -36.86 -50.37
N GLY A 15 -2.10 -37.73 -49.70
CA GLY A 15 -1.90 -39.19 -49.68
C GLY A 15 -0.90 -39.72 -48.64
N ILE A 16 -0.05 -38.88 -48.04
CA ILE A 16 0.90 -39.28 -46.97
C ILE A 16 0.49 -38.69 -45.61
N SER A 17 -0.03 -37.47 -45.61
CA SER A 17 -0.42 -36.76 -44.39
C SER A 17 -1.86 -37.08 -44.01
N GLU A 18 -2.07 -37.57 -42.80
CA GLU A 18 -3.40 -37.73 -42.22
C GLU A 18 -3.89 -36.41 -41.63
N ARG A 19 -5.20 -36.15 -41.74
CA ARG A 19 -5.82 -34.98 -41.11
C ARG A 19 -5.82 -35.18 -39.60
N VAL A 20 -5.23 -34.22 -38.88
CA VAL A 20 -5.19 -34.22 -37.40
C VAL A 20 -6.59 -34.13 -36.78
N TRP A 21 -7.54 -33.47 -37.46
CA TRP A 21 -8.91 -33.30 -37.01
C TRP A 21 -9.88 -33.99 -37.97
N THR A 22 -10.76 -34.83 -37.41
CA THR A 22 -11.87 -35.41 -38.17
C THR A 22 -12.94 -34.35 -38.44
N LYS A 23 -13.82 -34.62 -39.42
CA LYS A 23 -14.90 -33.68 -39.78
C LYS A 23 -15.85 -33.42 -38.60
N GLU A 24 -16.19 -34.46 -37.84
CA GLU A 24 -17.01 -34.35 -36.62
C GLU A 24 -16.35 -33.53 -35.51
N MET A 25 -15.01 -33.60 -35.38
CA MET A 25 -14.27 -32.76 -34.45
C MET A 25 -14.25 -31.30 -34.90
N LEU A 26 -14.16 -31.04 -36.20
CA LEU A 26 -14.22 -29.70 -36.79
C LEU A 26 -15.59 -29.04 -36.59
N ASP A 27 -16.66 -29.81 -36.69
CA ASP A 27 -18.03 -29.32 -36.51
C ASP A 27 -18.37 -29.02 -35.04
N ASN A 28 -17.66 -29.64 -34.08
CA ASN A 28 -17.84 -29.46 -32.62
C ASN A 28 -16.70 -28.66 -31.94
N ILE A 29 -15.93 -27.87 -32.69
CA ILE A 29 -14.83 -27.07 -32.09
C ILE A 29 -15.35 -26.01 -31.14
N ASP A 30 -16.43 -25.33 -31.54
CA ASP A 30 -16.95 -24.19 -30.80
C ASP A 30 -17.99 -24.64 -29.76
N PRO A 31 -17.91 -24.12 -28.52
CA PRO A 31 -18.93 -24.39 -27.52
C PRO A 31 -20.28 -23.79 -27.92
N GLU A 32 -21.35 -24.34 -27.35
CA GLU A 32 -22.72 -23.88 -27.59
C GLU A 32 -22.86 -22.36 -27.36
N PRO A 33 -23.64 -21.65 -28.21
CA PRO A 33 -23.96 -20.25 -27.99
C PRO A 33 -24.61 -20.01 -26.64
N PHE A 34 -24.46 -18.80 -26.10
CA PHE A 34 -25.11 -18.39 -24.85
C PHE A 34 -25.82 -17.05 -25.00
N GLU A 35 -26.86 -16.86 -24.20
CA GLU A 35 -27.60 -15.60 -24.15
C GLU A 35 -27.05 -14.66 -23.07
N PHE A 36 -26.94 -13.37 -23.42
CA PHE A 36 -26.58 -12.31 -22.50
C PHE A 36 -27.25 -11.00 -22.91
N GLU A 37 -27.98 -10.36 -21.99
CA GLU A 37 -28.75 -9.12 -22.26
C GLU A 37 -29.63 -9.23 -23.53
N ASP A 38 -30.42 -10.32 -23.61
CA ASP A 38 -31.37 -10.61 -24.69
C ASP A 38 -30.73 -10.78 -26.08
N LYS A 39 -29.45 -11.16 -26.12
CA LYS A 39 -28.72 -11.48 -27.35
C LYS A 39 -28.00 -12.80 -27.22
N GLU A 40 -28.16 -13.65 -28.22
CA GLU A 40 -27.33 -14.84 -28.40
C GLU A 40 -25.95 -14.47 -28.93
N TYR A 41 -24.93 -15.09 -28.35
CA TYR A 41 -23.54 -14.94 -28.76
C TYR A 41 -22.95 -16.30 -29.13
N THR A 42 -22.46 -16.42 -30.35
CA THR A 42 -21.53 -17.50 -30.71
C THR A 42 -20.21 -17.34 -29.97
N PHE A 43 -19.41 -18.41 -29.83
CA PHE A 43 -18.11 -18.34 -29.15
C PHE A 43 -17.17 -17.28 -29.75
N TYR A 44 -17.16 -17.17 -31.08
CA TYR A 44 -16.37 -16.17 -31.80
C TYR A 44 -16.81 -14.74 -31.46
N GLU A 45 -18.10 -14.44 -31.57
CA GLU A 45 -18.66 -13.12 -31.25
C GLU A 45 -18.47 -12.78 -29.77
N ALA A 46 -18.61 -13.77 -28.89
CA ALA A 46 -18.39 -13.60 -27.47
C ALA A 46 -16.94 -13.19 -27.17
N THR A 47 -15.97 -13.82 -27.84
CA THR A 47 -14.55 -13.46 -27.73
C THR A 47 -14.30 -12.04 -28.25
N GLN A 48 -14.95 -11.64 -29.36
CA GLN A 48 -14.85 -10.27 -29.87
C GLN A 48 -15.43 -9.24 -28.88
N LYS A 49 -16.58 -9.55 -28.29
CA LYS A 49 -17.24 -8.72 -27.29
C LYS A 49 -16.40 -8.61 -26.01
N GLN A 50 -15.85 -9.72 -25.53
CA GLN A 50 -14.91 -9.75 -24.42
C GLN A 50 -13.73 -8.80 -24.66
N ARG A 51 -13.09 -8.86 -25.85
CA ARG A 51 -12.00 -7.95 -26.23
C ARG A 51 -12.44 -6.49 -26.33
N GLN A 52 -13.68 -6.22 -26.72
CA GLN A 52 -14.23 -4.85 -26.70
C GLN A 52 -14.28 -4.32 -25.27
N ILE A 53 -14.79 -5.10 -24.32
CA ILE A 53 -14.86 -4.74 -22.89
C ILE A 53 -13.45 -4.59 -22.29
N GLU A 54 -12.51 -5.45 -22.64
CA GLU A 54 -11.12 -5.33 -22.19
C GLU A 54 -10.47 -4.02 -22.66
N ARG A 55 -10.72 -3.63 -23.92
CA ARG A 55 -10.26 -2.35 -24.48
C ARG A 55 -10.88 -1.16 -23.75
N THR A 56 -12.18 -1.20 -23.42
CA THR A 56 -12.83 -0.12 -22.67
C THR A 56 -12.29 -0.02 -21.24
N ILE A 57 -12.03 -1.15 -20.57
CA ILE A 57 -11.37 -1.18 -19.25
C ILE A 57 -10.01 -0.48 -19.32
N ARG A 58 -9.16 -0.83 -20.29
CA ARG A 58 -7.85 -0.17 -20.48
C ARG A 58 -8.00 1.33 -20.74
N LYS A 59 -8.94 1.72 -21.61
CA LYS A 59 -9.24 3.14 -21.89
C LYS A 59 -9.59 3.92 -20.62
N TYR A 60 -10.45 3.39 -19.76
CA TYR A 60 -10.80 4.07 -18.52
C TYR A 60 -9.67 4.07 -17.48
N LYS A 61 -8.85 3.03 -17.40
CA LYS A 61 -7.63 3.04 -16.57
C LYS A 61 -6.68 4.18 -16.99
N HIS A 62 -6.43 4.34 -18.29
CA HIS A 62 -5.63 5.45 -18.81
C HIS A 62 -6.24 6.82 -18.49
N ARG A 63 -7.56 6.98 -18.64
CA ARG A 63 -8.26 8.23 -18.28
C ARG A 63 -8.10 8.56 -16.80
N VAL A 64 -8.27 7.58 -15.91
CA VAL A 64 -8.05 7.79 -14.47
C VAL A 64 -6.64 8.29 -14.19
N MET A 65 -5.62 7.69 -14.82
CA MET A 65 -4.23 8.15 -14.67
C MET A 65 -3.99 9.54 -15.26
N MET A 66 -4.64 9.86 -16.39
CA MET A 66 -4.55 11.18 -17.02
C MET A 66 -5.15 12.26 -16.10
N TYR A 67 -6.37 12.08 -15.64
CA TYR A 67 -7.04 13.05 -14.76
C TYR A 67 -6.32 13.21 -13.42
N ASP A 68 -5.76 12.13 -12.88
CA ASP A 68 -4.91 12.18 -11.69
C ASP A 68 -3.67 13.06 -11.87
N LYS A 69 -3.03 12.98 -13.05
CA LYS A 69 -1.89 13.86 -13.38
C LYS A 69 -2.29 15.31 -13.64
N VAL A 70 -3.49 15.54 -14.19
CA VAL A 70 -4.02 16.90 -14.43
C VAL A 70 -4.53 17.55 -13.13
N GLY A 71 -4.88 16.75 -12.12
CA GLY A 71 -5.50 17.24 -10.88
C GLY A 71 -7.01 17.48 -10.99
N ASP A 72 -7.66 16.91 -12.01
CA ASP A 72 -9.13 16.99 -12.20
C ASP A 72 -9.81 15.83 -11.47
N ASP A 73 -10.21 16.07 -10.22
CA ASP A 73 -10.80 15.05 -9.36
C ASP A 73 -12.22 14.63 -9.77
N GLU A 74 -13.01 15.54 -10.36
CA GLU A 74 -14.38 15.23 -10.82
C GLU A 74 -14.35 14.25 -12.00
N SER A 75 -13.57 14.56 -13.03
CA SER A 75 -13.44 13.68 -14.20
C SER A 75 -12.81 12.34 -13.82
N LYS A 76 -11.86 12.35 -12.87
CA LYS A 76 -11.27 11.14 -12.30
C LYS A 76 -12.31 10.27 -11.59
N LEU A 77 -13.20 10.85 -10.80
CA LEU A 77 -14.29 10.13 -10.13
C LEU A 77 -15.24 9.50 -11.15
N ILE A 78 -15.68 10.27 -12.16
CA ILE A 78 -16.55 9.79 -13.23
C ILE A 78 -15.89 8.63 -13.98
N ALA A 79 -14.60 8.75 -14.32
CA ALA A 79 -13.84 7.69 -14.98
C ALA A 79 -13.71 6.43 -14.12
N LYS A 80 -13.54 6.56 -12.79
CA LYS A 80 -13.53 5.44 -11.84
C LYS A 80 -14.87 4.71 -11.78
N VAL A 81 -15.98 5.44 -11.70
CA VAL A 81 -17.32 4.84 -11.69
C VAL A 81 -17.58 4.06 -12.99
N ARG A 82 -17.25 4.66 -14.14
CA ARG A 82 -17.36 3.98 -15.45
C ARG A 82 -16.48 2.74 -15.54
N LEU A 83 -15.25 2.81 -15.03
CA LEU A 83 -14.35 1.65 -14.95
C LEU A 83 -14.93 0.52 -14.09
N GLN A 84 -15.54 0.84 -12.95
CA GLN A 84 -16.17 -0.15 -12.09
C GLN A 84 -17.34 -0.85 -12.78
N ARG A 85 -18.20 -0.09 -13.47
CA ARG A 85 -19.29 -0.68 -14.28
C ARG A 85 -18.76 -1.63 -15.34
N GLN A 86 -17.70 -1.25 -16.06
CA GLN A 86 -17.09 -2.12 -17.09
C GLN A 86 -16.45 -3.38 -16.50
N ARG A 87 -15.87 -3.30 -15.29
CA ARG A 87 -15.36 -4.49 -14.59
C ARG A 87 -16.46 -5.46 -14.19
N GLN A 88 -17.60 -4.93 -13.74
CA GLN A 88 -18.75 -5.75 -13.38
C GLN A 88 -19.31 -6.44 -14.63
N LEU A 89 -19.55 -5.68 -15.70
CA LEU A 89 -19.95 -6.22 -17.00
C LEU A 89 -18.99 -7.31 -17.48
N TYR A 90 -17.67 -7.11 -17.39
CA TYR A 90 -16.68 -8.12 -17.78
C TYR A 90 -16.81 -9.41 -16.96
N LYS A 91 -17.05 -9.31 -15.64
CA LYS A 91 -17.23 -10.49 -14.79
C LYS A 91 -18.50 -11.24 -15.14
N ASP A 92 -19.61 -10.52 -15.29
CA ASP A 92 -20.93 -11.10 -15.54
C ASP A 92 -20.96 -11.75 -16.93
N PHE A 93 -20.41 -11.07 -17.94
CA PHE A 93 -20.29 -11.59 -19.30
C PHE A 93 -19.44 -12.87 -19.37
N ASN A 94 -18.27 -12.88 -18.72
CA ASN A 94 -17.42 -14.07 -18.70
C ASN A 94 -18.05 -15.23 -17.91
N LYS A 95 -18.82 -14.91 -16.85
CA LYS A 95 -19.53 -15.92 -16.07
C LYS A 95 -20.66 -16.56 -16.87
N ALA A 96 -21.44 -15.74 -17.61
CA ALA A 96 -22.52 -16.21 -18.47
C ALA A 96 -21.98 -17.10 -19.59
N GLY A 97 -20.96 -16.63 -20.33
CA GLY A 97 -20.39 -17.38 -21.46
C GLY A 97 -19.36 -18.44 -21.10
N LYS A 98 -19.15 -18.73 -19.81
CA LYS A 98 -18.06 -19.60 -19.31
C LYS A 98 -16.69 -19.29 -19.93
N LEU A 99 -16.47 -18.03 -20.32
CA LEU A 99 -15.24 -17.59 -20.97
C LEU A 99 -14.13 -17.44 -19.95
N ARG A 100 -12.89 -17.77 -20.34
CA ARG A 100 -11.73 -17.59 -19.46
C ARG A 100 -11.38 -16.10 -19.35
N PRO A 101 -11.47 -15.47 -18.16
CA PRO A 101 -11.00 -14.12 -17.97
C PRO A 101 -9.47 -14.08 -17.94
N THR A 102 -8.87 -13.04 -18.51
CA THR A 102 -7.40 -12.86 -18.51
C THR A 102 -7.00 -11.51 -17.91
N SER A 103 -6.19 -11.55 -16.86
CA SER A 103 -5.75 -10.33 -16.17
C SER A 103 -4.81 -9.48 -17.02
N VAL A 104 -3.98 -10.13 -17.84
CA VAL A 104 -2.99 -9.49 -18.73
C VAL A 104 -3.66 -8.56 -19.73
N ASN A 105 -4.78 -8.97 -20.32
CA ASN A 105 -5.47 -8.17 -21.34
C ASN A 105 -6.11 -6.89 -20.80
N THR A 106 -6.35 -6.80 -19.49
CA THR A 106 -6.89 -5.59 -18.87
C THR A 106 -5.82 -4.76 -18.17
N HIS A 107 -4.60 -5.26 -18.05
CA HIS A 107 -3.50 -4.60 -17.35
C HIS A 107 -3.06 -3.32 -18.09
N VAL A 108 -2.70 -2.29 -17.32
CA VAL A 108 -2.15 -1.02 -17.83
C VAL A 108 -0.97 -0.66 -16.93
N TYR A 109 0.20 -0.46 -17.54
CA TYR A 109 1.41 -0.09 -16.81
C TYR A 109 1.22 1.24 -16.06
N GLY A 110 1.66 1.28 -14.81
CA GLY A 110 1.57 2.47 -13.95
C GLY A 110 0.21 2.69 -13.29
N TYR A 111 -0.84 1.97 -13.68
CA TYR A 111 -2.14 2.04 -13.01
C TYR A 111 -2.03 1.42 -11.61
N ASN A 112 -2.42 2.16 -10.55
CA ASN A 112 -2.29 1.79 -9.13
C ASN A 112 -0.85 1.67 -8.58
N LYS A 113 0.17 2.21 -9.26
CA LYS A 113 1.57 2.13 -8.77
C LYS A 113 1.78 2.90 -7.45
N ASP A 114 1.10 4.03 -7.29
CA ASP A 114 1.34 4.94 -6.16
C ASP A 114 0.72 4.43 -4.85
N ARG A 115 -0.49 3.85 -4.93
CA ARG A 115 -1.20 3.33 -3.74
C ARG A 115 -0.46 2.19 -3.05
N TYR A 116 0.14 1.28 -3.83
CA TYR A 116 0.99 0.21 -3.29
C TYR A 116 2.27 0.76 -2.65
N ASN A 117 2.93 1.73 -3.30
CA ASN A 117 4.15 2.33 -2.79
C ASN A 117 3.90 3.16 -1.52
N GLU A 118 2.79 3.90 -1.44
CA GLU A 118 2.38 4.62 -0.23
C GLU A 118 2.06 3.67 0.92
N GLU A 119 1.30 2.60 0.66
CA GLU A 119 1.01 1.58 1.67
C GLU A 119 2.28 0.91 2.17
N VAL A 120 3.19 0.50 1.28
CA VAL A 120 4.48 -0.09 1.65
C VAL A 120 5.35 0.91 2.42
N LYS A 121 5.41 2.19 2.00
CA LYS A 121 6.11 3.25 2.75
C LYS A 121 5.51 3.44 4.14
N SER A 122 4.18 3.47 4.26
CA SER A 122 3.48 3.62 5.54
C SER A 122 3.71 2.42 6.46
N ARG A 123 3.76 1.19 5.91
CA ARG A 123 4.11 -0.03 6.65
C ARG A 123 5.54 0.03 7.15
N LYS A 124 6.52 0.31 6.28
CA LYS A 124 7.92 0.50 6.69
C LYS A 124 8.08 1.57 7.76
N PHE A 125 7.37 2.69 7.65
CA PHE A 125 7.36 3.73 8.68
C PHE A 125 6.79 3.19 10.00
N ARG A 126 5.63 2.50 9.98
CA ARG A 126 5.05 1.86 11.18
C ARG A 126 6.01 0.85 11.82
N ASP A 127 6.66 0.01 11.02
CA ASP A 127 7.61 -1.00 11.52
C ASP A 127 8.79 -0.33 12.25
N ILE A 128 9.35 0.75 11.69
CA ILE A 128 10.41 1.56 12.34
C ILE A 128 9.99 2.08 13.71
N TYR A 129 8.74 2.56 13.86
CA TYR A 129 8.21 3.07 15.14
C TYR A 129 7.75 1.97 16.11
N THR A 130 7.52 0.75 15.61
CA THR A 130 7.14 -0.40 16.43
C THR A 130 8.38 -1.05 17.04
N GLU A 131 9.48 -1.12 16.28
CA GLU A 131 10.75 -1.67 16.73
C GLU A 131 11.59 -0.68 17.56
N LYS A 132 11.57 0.61 17.21
CA LYS A 132 12.34 1.64 17.90
C LYS A 132 11.45 2.56 18.72
N ARG A 133 11.84 2.79 19.99
CA ARG A 133 11.20 3.81 20.84
C ARG A 133 11.34 5.20 20.21
N PHE A 134 10.27 5.97 20.21
CA PHE A 134 10.20 7.31 19.65
C PHE A 134 9.53 8.28 20.63
N MET A 135 9.75 9.58 20.44
CA MET A 135 9.13 10.63 21.25
C MET A 135 7.64 10.75 20.93
N GLN A 136 6.78 10.63 21.93
CA GLN A 136 5.33 10.75 21.74
C GLN A 136 4.87 12.22 21.68
N SER A 137 5.55 13.11 22.42
CA SER A 137 5.25 14.53 22.48
C SER A 137 6.41 15.38 21.97
N ARG A 138 6.10 16.56 21.43
CA ARG A 138 7.09 17.62 21.13
C ARG A 138 7.75 18.09 22.44
N LEU A 139 9.05 18.38 22.40
CA LEU A 139 9.80 18.89 23.53
C LEU A 139 10.41 20.25 23.19
N ASP A 140 9.94 21.30 23.85
CA ASP A 140 10.51 22.64 23.72
C ASP A 140 11.73 22.80 24.66
N TYR A 141 12.77 23.49 24.21
CA TYR A 141 13.91 23.87 25.03
C TYR A 141 14.42 25.26 24.66
N ILE A 142 15.17 25.90 25.56
CA ILE A 142 15.83 27.18 25.30
C ILE A 142 17.29 26.86 24.99
N ASP A 143 17.79 27.27 23.83
CA ASP A 143 19.21 27.09 23.52
C ASP A 143 20.03 28.14 24.29
N HIS A 144 20.90 27.68 25.19
CA HIS A 144 21.70 28.58 26.02
C HIS A 144 22.69 29.44 25.21
N ILE A 145 23.01 29.04 23.98
CA ILE A 145 23.95 29.77 23.10
C ILE A 145 23.23 30.91 22.39
N THR A 146 22.09 30.62 21.76
CA THR A 146 21.38 31.57 20.91
C THR A 146 20.26 32.30 21.65
N ASN A 147 19.91 31.84 22.86
CA ASN A 147 18.79 32.27 23.69
C ASN A 147 17.42 32.21 22.99
N PHE A 148 17.32 31.49 21.88
CA PHE A 148 16.06 31.25 21.19
C PHE A 148 15.38 30.00 21.73
N LYS A 149 14.04 30.01 21.67
CA LYS A 149 13.22 28.84 21.98
C LYS A 149 13.24 27.90 20.79
N GLU A 150 13.94 26.78 20.94
CA GLU A 150 14.01 25.69 19.97
C GLU A 150 13.10 24.54 20.39
N PHE A 151 12.90 23.56 19.50
CA PHE A 151 12.10 22.38 19.81
C PHE A 151 12.62 21.12 19.14
N ILE A 152 12.39 19.99 19.81
CA ILE A 152 12.54 18.65 19.25
C ILE A 152 11.13 18.18 18.83
N PRO A 153 10.91 17.84 17.55
CA PRO A 153 9.63 17.35 17.07
C PRO A 153 9.17 16.05 17.76
N SER A 154 7.85 15.83 17.80
CA SER A 154 7.29 14.51 18.09
C SER A 154 7.68 13.50 17.00
N LYS A 155 7.65 12.20 17.31
CA LYS A 155 8.04 11.08 16.42
C LYS A 155 9.53 11.06 16.05
N THR A 156 10.36 11.74 16.82
CA THR A 156 11.82 11.58 16.76
C THR A 156 12.24 10.28 17.42
N ILE A 157 13.18 9.54 16.83
CA ILE A 157 13.67 8.26 17.37
C ILE A 157 14.51 8.51 18.63
N ILE A 158 14.27 7.72 19.68
CA ILE A 158 15.03 7.73 20.92
C ILE A 158 15.99 6.54 20.91
N ASN A 159 17.29 6.83 20.84
CA ASN A 159 18.36 5.84 20.89
C ASN A 159 18.75 5.52 22.33
N HIS A 160 19.29 4.31 22.55
CA HIS A 160 19.84 3.86 23.83
C HIS A 160 18.88 4.01 25.04
N SER A 161 17.58 3.79 24.81
CA SER A 161 16.56 3.93 25.86
C SER A 161 16.72 2.87 26.96
N LYS A 162 16.78 3.26 28.23
CA LYS A 162 16.80 2.34 29.38
C LYS A 162 16.01 2.89 30.57
N ALA A 163 15.48 1.98 31.39
CA ALA A 163 14.93 2.32 32.70
C ALA A 163 16.08 2.50 33.70
N ILE A 164 16.04 3.58 34.49
CA ILE A 164 17.00 3.83 35.56
C ILE A 164 16.40 3.53 36.94
N TYR A 165 15.11 3.81 37.12
CA TYR A 165 14.39 3.53 38.37
C TYR A 165 13.03 2.96 38.05
N LYS A 166 12.51 2.10 38.94
CA LYS A 166 11.16 1.52 38.81
C LYS A 166 10.40 1.60 40.12
N GLY A 167 9.08 1.77 40.02
CA GLY A 167 8.21 1.74 41.19
C GLY A 167 8.61 2.73 42.27
N ASP A 168 8.72 2.24 43.50
CA ASP A 168 8.98 3.03 44.70
C ASP A 168 10.36 3.69 44.71
N GLU A 169 11.30 3.24 43.87
CA GLU A 169 12.60 3.91 43.69
C GLU A 169 12.46 5.32 43.10
N ILE A 170 11.34 5.59 42.42
CA ILE A 170 11.04 6.89 41.83
C ILE A 170 10.50 7.80 42.94
N ARG A 171 11.32 8.75 43.41
CA ARG A 171 10.95 9.72 44.46
C ARG A 171 9.60 10.43 44.26
N VAL A 172 9.18 10.62 43.01
CA VAL A 172 7.93 11.34 42.64
C VAL A 172 6.78 10.41 42.24
N VAL A 173 6.89 9.10 42.46
CA VAL A 173 5.91 8.12 41.95
C VAL A 173 4.51 8.33 42.53
N ASN A 174 4.39 8.68 43.82
CA ASN A 174 3.08 8.94 44.44
C ASN A 174 2.36 10.10 43.73
N LYS A 175 3.09 11.20 43.45
CA LYS A 175 2.57 12.34 42.69
C LYS A 175 2.16 11.96 41.25
N LEU A 176 2.91 11.06 40.61
CA LEU A 176 2.57 10.57 39.27
C LEU A 176 1.31 9.69 39.30
N CYS A 177 1.16 8.84 40.31
CA CYS A 177 -0.04 8.02 40.51
C CYS A 177 -1.27 8.89 40.79
N GLU A 178 -1.14 9.95 41.59
CA GLU A 178 -2.23 10.91 41.83
C GLU A 178 -2.64 11.66 40.55
N LYS A 179 -1.66 12.12 39.75
CA LYS A 179 -1.91 12.97 38.58
C LYS A 179 -2.36 12.20 37.34
N TYR A 180 -1.81 11.01 37.11
CA TYR A 180 -2.00 10.23 35.88
C TYR A 180 -2.56 8.82 36.14
N GLY A 181 -2.83 8.47 37.40
CA GLY A 181 -3.37 7.17 37.81
C GLY A 181 -2.36 6.02 37.76
N GLY A 182 -2.78 4.85 38.25
CA GLY A 182 -2.00 3.60 38.22
C GLY A 182 -1.31 3.28 39.54
N LYS A 183 -0.67 2.11 39.57
CA LYS A 183 0.08 1.64 40.76
C LYS A 183 1.55 2.05 40.65
N PRO A 184 2.26 2.29 41.77
CA PRO A 184 3.69 2.58 41.78
C PRO A 184 4.50 1.67 40.84
N ASN A 185 4.32 0.35 40.95
CA ASN A 185 5.05 -0.66 40.18
C ASN A 185 4.88 -0.59 38.66
N GLU A 186 3.86 0.12 38.16
CA GLU A 186 3.62 0.31 36.72
C GLU A 186 4.48 1.44 36.14
N TRP A 187 5.09 2.26 36.99
CA TRP A 187 5.88 3.42 36.59
C TRP A 187 7.37 3.08 36.48
N SER A 188 7.97 3.51 35.38
CA SER A 188 9.41 3.46 35.15
C SER A 188 9.95 4.85 34.84
N LYS A 189 11.12 5.20 35.38
CA LYS A 189 11.85 6.41 34.99
C LYS A 189 12.87 6.02 33.93
N MET A 190 12.70 6.61 32.75
CA MET A 190 13.43 6.26 31.55
C MET A 190 14.40 7.37 31.16
N VAL A 191 15.45 6.96 30.46
CA VAL A 191 16.45 7.84 29.84
C VAL A 191 16.75 7.35 28.45
N GLY A 192 17.06 8.27 27.55
CA GLY A 192 17.50 7.97 26.21
C GLY A 192 18.16 9.18 25.56
N ARG A 193 18.66 8.96 24.35
CA ARG A 193 19.38 9.96 23.57
C ARG A 193 18.64 10.24 22.27
N VAL A 194 18.46 11.51 21.95
CA VAL A 194 17.90 11.96 20.67
C VAL A 194 19.03 12.60 19.88
N ASP A 195 19.25 12.11 18.66
CA ASP A 195 20.36 12.56 17.81
C ASP A 195 19.84 13.54 16.76
N SER A 196 20.52 14.67 16.61
CA SER A 196 20.36 15.58 15.46
C SER A 196 21.64 15.60 14.62
N GLU A 197 21.63 16.40 13.55
CA GLU A 197 22.81 16.58 12.69
C GLU A 197 24.01 17.13 13.47
N LEU A 198 23.77 18.06 14.41
CA LEU A 198 24.83 18.80 15.10
C LEU A 198 24.98 18.43 16.57
N TYR A 199 23.93 17.90 17.20
CA TYR A 199 23.86 17.71 18.64
C TYR A 199 23.32 16.33 19.01
N TYR A 200 23.65 15.89 20.21
CA TYR A 200 22.93 14.84 20.90
C TYR A 200 22.23 15.44 22.12
N PHE A 201 20.99 15.01 22.35
CA PHE A 201 20.13 15.48 23.42
C PHE A 201 19.81 14.32 24.35
N ASP A 202 20.22 14.44 25.61
CA ASP A 202 19.83 13.51 26.66
C ASP A 202 18.46 13.89 27.18
N VAL A 203 17.51 12.96 27.05
CA VAL A 203 16.11 13.12 27.42
C VAL A 203 15.71 12.11 28.48
N HIS A 204 14.98 12.58 29.48
CA HIS A 204 14.48 11.78 30.58
C HIS A 204 12.95 11.89 30.62
N TRP A 205 12.25 10.78 30.86
CA TRP A 205 10.79 10.77 30.97
C TRP A 205 10.31 9.74 31.98
N HIS A 206 9.04 9.82 32.35
CA HIS A 206 8.34 8.78 33.10
C HIS A 206 7.49 7.97 32.13
N GLU A 207 7.48 6.65 32.27
CA GLU A 207 6.77 5.74 31.37
C GLU A 207 5.82 4.84 32.17
N LYS A 208 4.59 4.70 31.67
CA LYS A 208 3.59 3.76 32.16
C LYS A 208 2.90 3.13 30.96
N ASN A 209 2.85 1.81 30.89
CA ASN A 209 2.21 1.06 29.79
C ASN A 209 2.65 1.54 28.38
N ASN A 210 3.95 1.77 28.18
CA ASN A 210 4.53 2.34 26.95
C ASN A 210 4.07 3.76 26.59
N ILE A 211 3.38 4.49 27.47
CA ILE A 211 3.02 5.90 27.29
C ILE A 211 4.04 6.77 28.03
N GLN A 212 4.54 7.81 27.36
CA GLN A 212 5.56 8.73 27.87
C GLN A 212 4.91 9.95 28.53
N TYR A 213 5.38 10.27 29.73
CA TYR A 213 4.90 11.37 30.57
C TYR A 213 6.05 12.27 31.03
N GLU A 214 5.76 13.56 31.14
CA GLU A 214 6.66 14.59 31.66
C GLU A 214 8.10 14.48 31.11
N MET A 215 8.23 14.31 29.80
CA MET A 215 9.54 14.28 29.14
C MET A 215 10.27 15.61 29.33
N LYS A 216 11.54 15.53 29.70
CA LYS A 216 12.39 16.69 30.00
C LYS A 216 13.73 16.53 29.31
N PHE A 217 14.20 17.66 28.78
CA PHE A 217 15.54 17.83 28.28
C PHE A 217 16.51 17.95 29.47
N LYS A 218 17.64 17.22 29.43
CA LYS A 218 18.63 17.21 30.52
C LYS A 218 19.97 17.76 30.12
N HIS A 219 20.47 17.40 28.94
CA HIS A 219 21.77 17.84 28.48
C HIS A 219 21.83 17.85 26.95
N LYS A 220 22.49 18.86 26.38
CA LYS A 220 22.80 19.00 24.95
C LYS A 220 24.30 19.02 24.85
N SER A 221 24.87 18.15 24.05
CA SER A 221 26.25 18.35 23.64
C SER A 221 26.45 18.15 22.15
N ARG A 222 27.50 18.80 21.66
CA ARG A 222 27.80 18.92 20.24
C ARG A 222 28.49 17.66 19.77
N ARG A 223 28.09 17.15 18.60
CA ARG A 223 28.78 16.03 17.96
C ARG A 223 30.20 16.47 17.62
N LYS A 224 31.19 15.70 18.09
CA LYS A 224 32.58 15.86 17.63
C LYS A 224 32.61 15.39 16.16
N LYS A 225 33.10 16.26 15.27
CA LYS A 225 33.37 15.90 13.88
C LYS A 225 34.48 14.86 13.82
#